data_AF-A0A5P9XRL7-F1
#
_entry.id   AF-A0A5P9XRL7-F1
#
_cell.length_a   1.000
_cell.length_b   1.000
_cell.length_c   1.000
_cell.angle_alpha   90.00
_cell.angle_beta   90.00
_cell.angle_gamma   90.00
#
_symmetry.space_group_name_H-M   'P 1'
#
loop_
_entity.id
_entity.type
_entity.pdbx_description
1 polymer ?
#
loop_
_entity_poly.entity_id
_entity_poly.type
_entity_poly.pdbx_seq_one_letter_code
_entity_poly.pdbx_strand_id
1 'polypeptide(L)'
;MRANDFVKQAEKCRTDKEAEALCEKLQSAFLGTPEFCGFSADNAESYMEGETPHLHFEMNYAISNVYILAVEPIIRESQLSIGIALQFMNDGLGLHSRSWTTKDEEVIEVGKDSDITIEALAQDALQLAFDFHTKLAEESGLGFTHDAARAAVEAAWAKKSYLQKNNR
;
A
#
# COMPACT_ATOMS: atom_id res chain seq x y z
N MET A 1 -8.69 -14.51 -0.71
CA MET A 1 -7.98 -15.22 -1.82
C MET A 1 -6.55 -15.50 -1.38
N ARG A 2 -5.87 -16.60 -1.76
CA ARG A 2 -4.46 -16.79 -1.35
C ARG A 2 -3.54 -15.88 -2.14
N ALA A 3 -2.56 -15.28 -1.46
CA ALA A 3 -1.64 -14.33 -2.08
C ALA A 3 -0.77 -14.99 -3.17
N ASN A 4 -0.27 -16.20 -2.88
CA ASN A 4 0.54 -16.98 -3.82
C ASN A 4 -0.22 -17.49 -5.06
N ASP A 5 -1.56 -17.38 -5.11
CA ASP A 5 -2.30 -17.68 -6.33
C ASP A 5 -2.01 -16.63 -7.43
N PHE A 6 -1.66 -15.39 -7.07
CA PHE A 6 -1.22 -14.38 -8.03
C PHE A 6 0.19 -14.67 -8.56
N VAL A 7 1.11 -15.11 -7.69
CA VAL A 7 2.46 -15.52 -8.11
C VAL A 7 2.39 -16.68 -9.11
N LYS A 8 1.57 -17.70 -8.83
CA LYS A 8 1.35 -18.83 -9.76
C LYS A 8 0.70 -18.43 -11.09
N GLN A 9 -0.08 -17.36 -11.10
CA GLN A 9 -0.64 -16.80 -12.34
C GLN A 9 0.43 -16.00 -13.09
N ALA A 10 1.25 -15.24 -12.38
CA ALA A 10 2.36 -14.46 -12.94
C ALA A 10 3.37 -15.37 -13.67
N GLU A 11 3.70 -16.54 -13.10
CA GLU A 11 4.55 -17.57 -13.74
C GLU A 11 4.01 -18.08 -15.10
N LYS A 12 2.73 -17.85 -15.39
CA LYS A 12 2.06 -18.26 -16.64
C LYS A 12 1.90 -17.12 -17.64
N CYS A 13 2.15 -15.87 -17.24
CA CYS A 13 2.12 -14.73 -18.15
C CYS A 13 3.23 -14.85 -19.21
N ARG A 14 2.91 -14.57 -20.47
CA ARG A 14 3.84 -14.60 -21.61
C ARG A 14 3.81 -13.30 -22.40
N THR A 15 2.90 -12.38 -22.08
CA THR A 15 2.70 -11.11 -22.80
C THR A 15 2.40 -9.97 -21.83
N ASP A 16 2.73 -8.73 -22.23
CA ASP A 16 2.42 -7.53 -21.43
C ASP A 16 0.93 -7.40 -21.14
N LYS A 17 0.07 -7.78 -22.09
CA LYS A 17 -1.38 -7.76 -21.91
C LYS A 17 -1.87 -8.73 -20.83
N GLU A 18 -1.23 -9.89 -20.69
CA GLU A 18 -1.53 -10.83 -19.61
C GLU A 18 -1.02 -10.31 -18.26
N ALA A 19 0.13 -9.63 -18.25
CA ALA A 19 0.65 -8.96 -17.07
C ALA A 19 -0.28 -7.83 -16.61
N GLU A 20 -0.74 -6.98 -17.52
CA GLU A 20 -1.71 -5.90 -17.27
C GLU A 20 -3.02 -6.44 -16.67
N ALA A 21 -3.62 -7.44 -17.31
CA ALA A 21 -4.84 -8.06 -16.80
C ALA A 21 -4.66 -8.74 -15.42
N LEU A 22 -3.44 -9.22 -15.12
CA LEU A 22 -3.14 -9.78 -13.79
C LEU A 22 -2.93 -8.67 -12.75
N CYS A 23 -2.29 -7.56 -13.14
CA CYS A 23 -2.10 -6.39 -12.29
C CYS A 23 -3.45 -5.79 -11.88
N GLU A 24 -4.38 -5.62 -12.82
CA GLU A 24 -5.74 -5.15 -12.55
C GLU A 24 -6.48 -6.05 -11.54
N LYS A 25 -6.32 -7.37 -11.65
CA LYS A 25 -6.90 -8.33 -10.71
C LYS A 25 -6.26 -8.25 -9.34
N LEU A 26 -4.94 -8.10 -9.27
CA LEU A 26 -4.20 -7.95 -8.01
C LEU A 26 -4.65 -6.67 -7.30
N GLN A 27 -4.67 -5.55 -8.03
CA GLN A 27 -5.17 -4.27 -7.56
C GLN A 27 -6.61 -4.37 -7.07
N SER A 28 -7.50 -5.00 -7.84
CA SER A 28 -8.89 -5.21 -7.43
C SER A 28 -9.03 -6.07 -6.17
N ALA A 29 -8.16 -7.07 -5.99
CA ALA A 29 -8.18 -7.92 -4.80
C ALA A 29 -7.76 -7.15 -3.55
N PHE A 30 -6.71 -6.32 -3.63
CA PHE A 30 -6.27 -5.47 -2.52
C PHE A 30 -7.27 -4.35 -2.21
N LEU A 31 -7.72 -3.60 -3.21
CA LEU A 31 -8.70 -2.52 -3.02
C LEU A 31 -10.09 -3.01 -2.62
N GLY A 32 -10.39 -4.29 -2.87
CA GLY A 32 -11.61 -4.95 -2.41
C GLY A 32 -11.61 -5.23 -0.91
N THR A 33 -10.48 -5.11 -0.23
CA THR A 33 -10.38 -5.30 1.23
C THR A 33 -10.88 -4.07 1.98
N PRO A 34 -11.57 -4.24 3.13
CA PRO A 34 -12.00 -3.12 3.96
C PRO A 34 -10.83 -2.31 4.55
N GLU A 35 -9.66 -2.93 4.71
CA GLU A 35 -8.44 -2.35 5.25
C GLU A 35 -7.97 -1.13 4.44
N PHE A 36 -8.01 -1.21 3.11
CA PHE A 36 -7.61 -0.10 2.23
C PHE A 36 -8.76 0.85 1.86
N CYS A 37 -9.87 0.81 2.60
CA CYS A 37 -10.95 1.78 2.46
C CYS A 37 -10.49 3.20 2.87
N GLY A 38 -10.22 4.05 1.89
CA GLY A 38 -9.60 5.35 2.15
C GLY A 38 -8.46 5.67 1.18
N PHE A 39 -7.81 4.62 0.67
CA PHE A 39 -6.62 4.72 -0.17
C PHE A 39 -7.02 4.97 -1.63
N SER A 40 -6.23 5.80 -2.32
CA SER A 40 -6.27 5.91 -3.79
C SER A 40 -5.24 4.94 -4.37
N ALA A 41 -5.57 4.31 -5.50
CA ALA A 41 -4.59 3.54 -6.22
C ALA A 41 -4.00 4.39 -7.35
N ASP A 42 -2.67 4.40 -7.43
CA ASP A 42 -1.90 5.21 -8.36
C ASP A 42 -0.71 4.40 -8.91
N ASN A 43 -0.02 4.95 -9.92
CA ASN A 43 1.25 4.45 -10.46
C ASN A 43 1.29 2.93 -10.76
N ALA A 44 0.20 2.38 -11.29
CA ALA A 44 0.16 0.98 -11.71
C ALA A 44 1.12 0.77 -12.90
N GLU A 45 2.05 -0.16 -12.74
CA GLU A 45 3.03 -0.57 -13.73
C GLU A 45 2.96 -2.08 -13.95
N SER A 46 2.87 -2.49 -15.21
CA SER A 46 2.88 -3.91 -15.57
C SER A 46 3.51 -4.14 -16.93
N TYR A 47 4.45 -5.08 -16.99
CA TYR A 47 5.18 -5.44 -18.21
C TYR A 47 5.90 -6.78 -18.03
N MET A 48 6.32 -7.39 -19.14
CA MET A 48 7.21 -8.54 -19.14
C MET A 48 8.68 -8.07 -19.07
N GLU A 49 9.40 -8.48 -18.03
CA GLU A 49 10.86 -8.34 -17.89
C GLU A 49 11.49 -9.67 -18.30
N GLY A 50 11.75 -9.85 -19.61
CA GLY A 50 12.19 -11.13 -20.15
C GLY A 50 11.08 -12.19 -20.14
N GLU A 51 11.26 -13.27 -19.38
CA GLU A 51 10.27 -14.36 -19.25
C GLU A 51 9.37 -14.21 -18.01
N THR A 52 9.62 -13.21 -17.16
CA THR A 52 8.89 -13.00 -15.91
C THR A 52 8.15 -11.67 -15.94
N PRO A 53 6.90 -11.60 -15.47
CA PRO A 53 6.20 -10.32 -15.36
C PRO A 53 6.72 -9.51 -14.16
N HIS A 54 6.74 -8.20 -14.33
CA HIS A 54 6.79 -7.22 -13.26
C HIS A 54 5.39 -6.63 -13.11
N LEU A 55 4.80 -6.73 -11.92
CA LEU A 55 3.53 -6.10 -11.57
C LEU A 55 3.73 -5.22 -10.34
N HIS A 56 3.26 -3.98 -10.40
CA HIS A 56 3.37 -3.01 -9.33
C HIS A 56 2.18 -2.06 -9.36
N PHE A 57 1.72 -1.62 -8.19
CA PHE A 57 0.85 -0.45 -8.04
C PHE A 57 1.01 0.10 -6.64
N GLU A 58 0.70 1.38 -6.48
CA GLU A 58 0.73 2.05 -5.19
C GLU A 58 -0.69 2.24 -4.67
N MET A 59 -0.89 2.02 -3.38
CA MET A 59 -2.08 2.44 -2.64
C MET A 59 -1.67 3.53 -1.67
N ASN A 60 -2.14 4.75 -1.92
CA ASN A 60 -1.73 5.95 -1.21
C ASN A 60 -2.82 6.45 -0.25
N TYR A 61 -2.41 6.73 0.99
CA TYR A 61 -3.23 7.40 1.99
C TYR A 61 -2.61 8.74 2.34
N ALA A 62 -3.27 9.82 1.89
CA ALA A 62 -2.83 11.17 2.21
C ALA A 62 -3.06 11.47 3.71
N ILE A 63 -2.00 11.57 4.51
CA ILE A 63 -2.09 11.97 5.92
C ILE A 63 -2.39 13.47 6.00
N SER A 64 -1.61 14.26 5.26
CA SER A 64 -1.72 15.72 5.15
C SER A 64 -1.30 16.16 3.75
N ASN A 65 -1.19 17.47 3.51
CA ASN A 65 -0.70 17.99 2.23
C ASN A 65 0.79 17.75 1.98
N VAL A 66 1.53 17.20 2.96
CA VAL A 66 2.99 16.99 2.87
C VAL A 66 3.44 15.58 3.25
N TYR A 67 2.54 14.74 3.81
CA TYR A 67 2.84 13.36 4.17
C TYR A 67 1.82 12.41 3.54
N ILE A 68 2.31 11.31 2.97
CA ILE A 68 1.51 10.18 2.50
C ILE A 68 2.05 8.88 3.09
N LEU A 69 1.16 7.91 3.24
CA LEU A 69 1.55 6.51 3.36
C LEU A 69 1.33 5.83 2.03
N ALA A 70 2.34 5.14 1.54
CA ALA A 70 2.26 4.28 0.36
C ALA A 70 2.30 2.82 0.82
N VAL A 71 1.40 2.01 0.27
CA VAL A 71 1.43 0.55 0.36
C VAL A 71 1.53 0.00 -1.07
N GLU A 72 2.57 -0.76 -1.33
CA GLU A 72 3.05 -1.08 -2.68
C GLU A 72 3.14 -2.59 -2.87
N PRO A 73 2.06 -3.24 -3.34
CA PRO A 73 2.14 -4.64 -3.74
C PRO A 73 2.95 -4.79 -5.02
N ILE A 74 3.98 -5.64 -4.96
CA ILE A 74 4.91 -5.90 -6.06
C ILE A 74 4.98 -7.40 -6.31
N ILE A 75 4.79 -7.82 -7.56
CA ILE A 75 5.20 -9.14 -8.03
C ILE A 75 6.38 -8.97 -8.97
N ARG A 76 7.52 -9.52 -8.59
CA ARG A 76 8.75 -9.52 -9.39
C ARG A 76 9.51 -10.81 -9.16
N GLU A 77 10.14 -11.36 -10.20
CA GLU A 77 10.97 -12.58 -10.10
C GLU A 77 10.26 -13.76 -9.40
N SER A 78 8.94 -13.91 -9.64
CA SER A 78 8.09 -14.92 -9.01
C SER A 78 8.02 -14.84 -7.47
N GLN A 79 8.11 -13.63 -6.93
CA GLN A 79 7.89 -13.35 -5.52
C GLN A 79 6.89 -12.19 -5.39
N LEU A 80 6.02 -12.29 -4.38
CA LEU A 80 5.16 -11.20 -3.95
C LEU A 80 5.80 -10.54 -2.73
N SER A 81 5.88 -9.22 -2.75
CA SER A 81 6.24 -8.40 -1.59
C SER A 81 5.28 -7.23 -1.46
N ILE A 82 5.09 -6.75 -0.24
CA ILE A 82 4.33 -5.52 0.03
C ILE A 82 5.30 -4.51 0.63
N GLY A 83 5.61 -3.45 -0.11
CA GLY A 83 6.32 -2.29 0.44
C GLY A 83 5.34 -1.42 1.23
N ILE A 84 5.78 -0.88 2.37
CA ILE A 84 5.03 0.11 3.14
C ILE A 84 5.99 1.25 3.42
N ALA A 85 5.62 2.48 3.03
CA ALA A 85 6.48 3.64 3.18
C ALA A 85 5.71 4.84 3.71
N LEU A 86 6.26 5.53 4.71
CA LEU A 86 5.89 6.89 5.06
C LEU A 86 6.76 7.84 4.25
N GLN A 87 6.12 8.59 3.36
CA GLN A 87 6.82 9.53 2.48
C GLN A 87 6.46 10.96 2.86
N PHE A 88 7.46 11.84 2.80
CA PHE A 88 7.30 13.27 3.00
C PHE A 88 7.77 14.04 1.77
N MET A 89 7.12 15.16 1.52
CA MET A 89 7.38 16.01 0.38
C MET A 89 8.36 17.12 0.71
N ASN A 90 9.34 17.33 -0.17
CA ASN A 90 10.39 18.32 0.02
C ASN A 90 10.04 19.72 -0.51
N ASP A 91 9.18 19.80 -1.54
CA ASP A 91 9.00 21.03 -2.33
C ASP A 91 7.67 21.77 -2.09
N GLY A 92 6.79 21.23 -1.24
CA GLY A 92 5.53 21.87 -0.85
C GLY A 92 4.45 21.91 -1.94
N LEU A 93 4.59 21.13 -3.02
CA LEU A 93 3.67 21.13 -4.18
C LEU A 93 2.42 20.24 -4.02
N GLY A 94 2.14 19.69 -2.84
CA GLY A 94 1.02 18.77 -2.64
C GLY A 94 1.22 17.42 -3.32
N LEU A 95 0.16 16.60 -3.38
CA LEU A 95 0.17 15.25 -3.96
C LEU A 95 0.69 15.16 -5.42
N HIS A 96 0.84 16.30 -6.11
CA HIS A 96 1.42 16.40 -7.46
C HIS A 96 2.95 16.58 -7.47
N SER A 97 3.58 16.63 -6.30
CA SER A 97 5.03 16.73 -6.17
C SER A 97 5.73 15.55 -6.82
N ARG A 98 6.91 15.81 -7.40
CA ARG A 98 7.84 14.77 -7.87
C ARG A 98 9.04 14.61 -6.94
N SER A 99 9.03 15.29 -5.80
CA SER A 99 10.14 15.36 -4.86
C SER A 99 9.70 14.84 -3.49
N TRP A 100 9.73 13.52 -3.36
CA TRP A 100 9.40 12.79 -2.15
C TRP A 100 10.66 12.21 -1.50
N THR A 101 10.61 12.03 -0.19
CA THR A 101 11.64 11.33 0.57
C THR A 101 10.97 10.36 1.53
N THR A 102 11.45 9.13 1.51
CA THR A 102 11.02 8.08 2.43
C THR A 102 11.58 8.36 3.81
N LYS A 103 10.69 8.44 4.82
CA LYS A 103 11.04 8.67 6.22
C LYS A 103 11.18 7.34 6.97
N ASP A 104 10.20 6.47 6.79
CA ASP A 104 10.17 5.11 7.35
C ASP A 104 9.71 4.16 6.24
N GLU A 105 10.31 2.97 6.16
CA GLU A 105 9.93 1.91 5.20
C GLU A 105 10.02 0.54 5.86
N GLU A 106 9.15 -0.37 5.44
CA GLU A 106 9.17 -1.78 5.80
C GLU A 106 8.69 -2.60 4.59
N VAL A 107 9.16 -3.85 4.47
CA VAL A 107 8.74 -4.75 3.39
C VAL A 107 8.26 -6.07 3.99
N ILE A 108 7.04 -6.46 3.63
CA ILE A 108 6.52 -7.80 3.92
C ILE A 108 6.86 -8.70 2.75
N GLU A 109 7.79 -9.64 2.94
CA GLU A 109 8.08 -10.68 1.95
C GLU A 109 7.13 -11.87 2.10
N VAL A 110 6.50 -12.28 0.99
CA VAL A 110 5.62 -13.46 0.98
C VAL A 110 6.41 -14.67 0.53
N GLY A 111 6.63 -15.62 1.46
CA GLY A 111 7.28 -16.89 1.15
C GLY A 111 6.52 -17.70 0.09
N LYS A 112 7.25 -18.40 -0.78
CA LYS A 112 6.70 -19.16 -1.92
C LYS A 112 5.67 -20.23 -1.53
N ASP A 113 5.83 -20.81 -0.35
CA ASP A 113 4.94 -21.84 0.19
C ASP A 113 3.91 -21.30 1.20
N SER A 114 3.86 -19.97 1.38
CA SER A 114 2.92 -19.33 2.29
C SER A 114 1.46 -19.58 1.87
N ASP A 115 0.60 -19.83 2.86
CA ASP A 115 -0.84 -19.93 2.69
C ASP A 115 -1.58 -18.63 3.04
N ILE A 116 -0.83 -17.55 3.30
CA ILE A 116 -1.39 -16.24 3.65
C ILE A 116 -2.36 -15.73 2.57
N THR A 117 -3.43 -15.10 3.02
CA THR A 117 -4.43 -14.52 2.14
C THR A 117 -4.14 -13.05 1.86
N ILE A 118 -4.73 -12.51 0.79
CA ILE A 118 -4.67 -11.07 0.48
C ILE A 118 -5.25 -10.26 1.63
N GLU A 119 -6.32 -10.75 2.26
CA GLU A 119 -6.96 -10.08 3.40
C GLU A 119 -6.03 -10.03 4.63
N ALA A 120 -5.30 -11.10 4.92
CA ALA A 120 -4.31 -11.10 6.00
C ALA A 120 -3.11 -10.19 5.69
N LEU A 121 -2.58 -10.22 4.45
CA LEU A 121 -1.53 -9.29 4.04
C LEU A 121 -1.97 -7.83 4.12
N ALA A 122 -3.22 -7.55 3.73
CA ALA A 122 -3.80 -6.21 3.83
C ALA A 122 -3.84 -5.75 5.29
N GLN A 123 -4.21 -6.63 6.23
CA GLN A 123 -4.21 -6.33 7.66
C GLN A 123 -2.80 -6.04 8.20
N ASP A 124 -1.82 -6.88 7.86
CA ASP A 124 -0.45 -6.70 8.31
C ASP A 124 0.16 -5.40 7.76
N ALA A 125 -0.02 -5.14 6.46
CA ALA A 125 0.44 -3.90 5.83
C ALA A 125 -0.26 -2.66 6.41
N LEU A 126 -1.56 -2.74 6.67
CA LEU A 126 -2.31 -1.66 7.31
C LEU A 126 -1.79 -1.38 8.71
N GLN A 127 -1.50 -2.41 9.50
CA GLN A 127 -0.99 -2.26 10.87
C GLN A 127 0.36 -1.54 10.86
N LEU A 128 1.28 -1.91 9.95
CA LEU A 128 2.56 -1.22 9.78
C LEU A 128 2.38 0.25 9.35
N ALA A 129 1.51 0.50 8.36
CA ALA A 129 1.21 1.86 7.91
C ALA A 129 0.60 2.71 9.05
N PHE A 130 -0.24 2.10 9.87
CA PHE A 130 -0.85 2.70 11.04
C PHE A 130 0.19 3.07 12.11
N ASP A 131 1.14 2.17 12.37
CA ASP A 131 2.21 2.38 13.34
C ASP A 131 3.17 3.49 12.88
N PHE A 132 3.47 3.58 11.57
CA PHE A 132 4.22 4.71 11.00
C PHE A 132 3.54 6.06 11.22
N HIS A 133 2.23 6.14 10.99
CA HIS A 133 1.50 7.38 11.24
C HIS A 133 1.41 7.72 12.73
N THR A 134 1.29 6.71 13.59
CA THR A 134 1.28 6.88 15.05
C THR A 134 2.60 7.49 15.52
N LYS A 135 3.73 6.93 15.07
CA LYS A 135 5.07 7.48 15.33
C LYS A 135 5.21 8.91 14.81
N LEU A 136 4.72 9.21 13.61
CA LEU A 136 4.70 10.58 13.08
C LEU A 136 3.92 11.54 13.98
N ALA A 137 2.76 11.11 14.49
CA ALA A 137 1.93 11.93 15.38
C ALA A 137 2.61 12.17 16.74
N GLU A 138 3.31 11.19 17.30
CA GLU A 138 4.14 11.37 18.51
C GLU A 138 5.24 12.41 18.31
N GLU A 139 5.94 12.33 17.18
CA GLU A 139 7.06 13.22 16.83
C GLU A 139 6.62 14.63 16.44
N SER A 140 5.32 14.87 16.25
CA SER A 140 4.77 16.18 15.84
C SER A 140 4.98 17.32 16.85
N GLY A 141 5.54 17.04 18.02
CA GLY A 141 5.85 18.03 19.05
C GLY A 141 4.65 18.47 19.89
N LEU A 142 3.49 17.84 19.70
CA LEU A 142 2.27 18.08 20.48
C LEU A 142 2.28 17.40 21.86
N GLY A 143 3.34 16.65 22.19
CA GLY A 143 3.51 16.00 23.49
C GLY A 143 2.56 14.83 23.74
N PHE A 144 2.06 14.20 22.67
CA PHE A 144 1.24 12.99 22.80
C PHE A 144 2.06 11.84 23.39
N THR A 145 1.44 11.07 24.28
CA THR A 145 1.89 9.70 24.59
C THR A 145 1.57 8.80 23.39
N HIS A 146 2.25 7.65 23.28
CA HIS A 146 1.97 6.65 22.24
C HIS A 146 0.47 6.32 22.14
N ASP A 147 -0.17 5.99 23.26
CA ASP A 147 -1.60 5.65 23.28
C ASP A 147 -2.51 6.80 22.80
N ALA A 148 -2.15 8.04 23.15
CA ALA A 148 -2.92 9.22 22.73
C ALA A 148 -2.75 9.50 21.23
N ALA A 149 -1.52 9.34 20.71
CA ALA A 149 -1.24 9.44 19.28
C ALA A 149 -1.99 8.35 18.50
N ARG A 150 -1.94 7.10 18.99
CA ARG A 150 -2.64 5.95 18.40
C ARG A 150 -4.13 6.23 18.31
N ALA A 151 -4.77 6.63 19.41
CA ALA A 151 -6.19 6.96 19.44
C ALA A 151 -6.57 8.12 18.49
N ALA A 152 -5.71 9.14 18.37
CA ALA A 152 -5.93 10.24 17.43
C ALA A 152 -5.87 9.78 15.97
N VAL A 153 -4.92 8.90 15.63
CA VAL A 153 -4.80 8.31 14.30
C VAL A 153 -5.99 7.42 13.98
N GLU A 154 -6.43 6.57 14.93
CA GLU A 154 -7.60 5.69 14.77
C GLU A 154 -8.85 6.51 14.44
N ALA A 155 -9.08 7.60 15.19
CA ALA A 155 -10.21 8.50 14.96
C ALA A 155 -10.12 9.20 13.60
N ALA A 156 -8.93 9.62 13.16
CA ALA A 156 -8.72 10.27 11.88
C ALA A 156 -9.01 9.32 10.70
N TRP A 157 -8.61 8.05 10.80
CA TRP A 157 -8.82 7.05 9.77
C TRP A 157 -10.29 6.65 9.66
N ALA A 158 -10.96 6.39 10.79
CA ALA A 158 -12.40 6.11 10.83
C ALA A 158 -13.24 7.22 10.19
N LYS A 159 -12.87 8.49 10.45
CA LYS A 159 -13.55 9.65 9.86
C LYS A 159 -13.39 9.73 8.34
N LYS A 160 -12.21 9.41 7.80
CA LYS A 160 -12.00 9.39 6.33
C LYS A 160 -12.77 8.26 5.65
N SER A 161 -12.77 7.07 6.23
CA SER A 161 -13.56 5.95 5.69
C SER A 161 -15.06 6.26 5.68
N TYR A 162 -15.57 6.98 6.68
CA TYR A 162 -16.96 7.47 6.71
C TYR A 162 -17.24 8.52 5.61
N LEU A 163 -16.35 9.51 5.42
CA LEU A 163 -16.54 10.56 4.43
C LEU A 163 -16.50 10.03 2.99
N GLN A 164 -15.66 9.04 2.69
CA GLN A 164 -15.62 8.45 1.35
C GLN A 164 -16.86 7.58 1.03
N LYS A 165 -17.44 6.90 2.02
CA LYS A 165 -18.69 6.13 1.82
C LYS A 165 -19.89 7.00 1.45
N ASN A 166 -19.91 8.26 1.88
CA ASN A 166 -21.02 9.18 1.64
C ASN A 166 -20.85 10.07 0.40
N ASN A 167 -19.69 9.98 -0.28
CA ASN A 167 -19.36 10.76 -1.47
C ASN A 167 -19.24 9.90 -2.75
N ARG A 168 -19.62 8.61 -2.69
CA ARG A 168 -19.79 7.71 -3.85
C ARG A 168 -21.28 7.53 -4.12
#